data_AF-A0A960D007-F1
#
_entry.id   AF-A0A960D007-F1
#
_cell.length_a   1.000
_cell.length_b   1.000
_cell.length_c   1.000
_cell.angle_alpha   90.00
_cell.angle_beta   90.00
_cell.angle_gamma   90.00
#
_symmetry.space_group_name_H-M   'P 1'
#
loop_
_entity.id
_entity.type
_entity.pdbx_description
1 polymer ?
#
loop_
_entity_poly.entity_id
_entity_poly.type
_entity_poly.pdbx_seq_one_letter_code
_entity_poly.pdbx_strand_id
1 'polypeptide(L)'
;MSASPTAEADRAAPDEVAVAVKRLIDDLSRPEALDLPPGASVEVRQTHISVVFLTRDRAYKVKKPVQLWGLVDYTDPERRRQLCEDEVTLNRRLAADLYLGTVPIVEQGGRLRVWHGPSEPPSDVRVVDAAVVMVRIPDVASWAARVRGGFLAGWEVDDMARRLADFHKA
;
A
#
# COMPACT_ATOMS: atom_id res chain seq x y z
N MET A 1 27.91 27.07 -24.66
CA MET A 1 26.92 25.97 -24.55
C MET A 1 26.48 25.93 -23.10
N SER A 2 25.27 26.41 -22.85
CA SER A 2 24.71 26.64 -21.52
C SER A 2 24.46 25.31 -20.82
N ALA A 3 24.92 25.20 -19.58
CA ALA A 3 24.42 24.20 -18.64
C ALA A 3 22.91 24.40 -18.49
N SER A 4 22.14 23.32 -18.57
CA SER A 4 20.73 23.29 -18.15
C SER A 4 20.67 22.62 -16.77
N PRO A 5 20.37 23.36 -15.70
CA PRO A 5 20.19 22.82 -14.36
C PRO A 5 18.69 22.73 -14.06
N THR A 6 18.05 21.57 -14.25
CA THR A 6 16.65 21.38 -13.82
C THR A 6 16.27 19.90 -13.72
N ALA A 7 16.69 19.21 -12.65
CA ALA A 7 16.05 17.98 -12.15
C ALA A 7 16.46 17.62 -10.70
N GLU A 8 16.91 18.60 -9.90
CA GLU A 8 17.32 18.38 -8.49
C GLU A 8 16.45 19.12 -7.48
N ALA A 9 15.53 19.98 -7.92
CA ALA A 9 14.95 21.03 -7.08
C ALA A 9 13.63 20.69 -6.36
N ASP A 10 13.17 19.44 -6.36
CA ASP A 10 11.89 19.09 -5.69
C ASP A 10 11.95 17.72 -5.00
N ARG A 11 13.11 17.38 -4.44
CA ARG A 11 13.27 16.15 -3.64
C ARG A 11 12.98 16.48 -2.19
N ALA A 12 11.99 15.79 -1.63
CA ALA A 12 11.85 15.76 -0.18
C ALA A 12 13.15 15.23 0.41
N ALA A 13 13.74 15.96 1.36
CA ALA A 13 14.95 15.50 2.03
C ALA A 13 14.68 14.15 2.73
N PRO A 14 15.68 13.27 2.92
CA PRO A 14 15.49 12.00 3.65
C PRO A 14 14.76 12.17 5.00
N ASP A 15 15.01 13.30 5.68
CA ASP A 15 14.36 13.67 6.93
C ASP A 15 12.87 14.00 6.76
N GLU A 16 12.50 14.66 5.66
CA GLU A 16 11.09 14.98 5.35
C GLU A 16 10.30 13.71 5.03
N VAL A 17 10.90 12.78 4.28
CA VAL A 17 10.30 11.46 4.03
C VAL A 17 10.13 10.70 5.34
N ALA A 18 11.14 10.69 6.21
CA ALA A 18 11.06 10.02 7.50
C ALA A 18 9.96 10.63 8.38
N VAL A 19 9.82 11.96 8.41
CA VAL A 19 8.76 12.67 9.13
C VAL A 19 7.38 12.33 8.56
N ALA A 20 7.23 12.36 7.24
CA ALA A 20 5.96 12.02 6.58
C ALA A 20 5.54 10.57 6.85
N VAL A 21 6.48 9.62 6.75
CA VAL A 21 6.24 8.20 7.04
C VAL A 21 5.92 7.99 8.52
N LYS A 22 6.62 8.68 9.43
CA LYS A 22 6.35 8.62 10.86
C LYS A 22 4.93 9.11 11.15
N ARG A 23 4.53 10.26 10.60
CA ARG A 23 3.17 10.79 10.75
C ARG A 23 2.12 9.79 10.23
N LEU A 24 2.36 9.23 9.05
CA LEU A 24 1.48 8.21 8.46
C LEU A 24 1.27 7.02 9.39
N ILE A 25 2.35 6.51 9.96
CA ILE A 25 2.30 5.40 10.92
C ILE A 25 1.56 5.83 12.19
N ASP A 26 1.91 6.96 12.80
CA ASP A 26 1.34 7.42 14.07
C ASP A 26 -0.17 7.68 13.99
N ASP A 27 -0.65 8.20 12.87
CA ASP A 27 -2.07 8.50 12.68
C ASP A 27 -2.87 7.25 12.24
N LEU A 28 -2.40 6.48 11.26
CA LEU A 28 -3.16 5.33 10.73
C LEU A 28 -3.03 4.04 11.55
N SER A 29 -2.11 3.98 12.53
CA SER A 29 -2.08 2.88 13.50
C SER A 29 -3.22 2.96 14.53
N ARG A 30 -3.96 4.06 14.55
CA ARG A 30 -5.10 4.25 15.44
C ARG A 30 -6.32 3.55 14.86
N PRO A 31 -7.04 2.72 15.64
CA PRO A 31 -8.22 2.00 15.15
C PRO A 31 -9.26 2.92 14.49
N GLU A 32 -9.53 4.07 15.11
CA GLU A 32 -10.49 5.04 14.61
C GLU A 32 -10.10 5.67 13.28
N ALA A 33 -8.82 5.67 12.89
CA ALA A 33 -8.38 6.15 11.58
C ALA A 33 -8.77 5.20 10.44
N LEU A 34 -9.17 3.98 10.76
CA LEU A 34 -9.60 2.92 9.84
C LEU A 34 -11.07 2.50 10.09
N ASP A 35 -11.85 3.35 10.77
CA ASP A 35 -13.23 3.10 11.21
C ASP A 35 -13.42 1.79 12.02
N LEU A 36 -12.41 1.42 12.79
CA LEU A 36 -12.45 0.27 13.69
C LEU A 36 -12.93 0.66 15.10
N PRO A 37 -13.53 -0.28 15.85
CA PRO A 37 -13.95 -0.02 17.22
C PRO A 37 -12.76 0.27 18.14
N PRO A 38 -12.96 1.04 19.23
CA PRO A 38 -11.94 1.24 20.25
C PRO A 38 -11.38 -0.08 20.77
N GLY A 39 -10.05 -0.16 20.91
CA GLY A 39 -9.35 -1.36 21.38
C GLY A 39 -9.06 -2.41 20.31
N ALA A 40 -9.48 -2.22 19.05
CA ALA A 40 -8.98 -3.05 17.95
C ALA A 40 -7.46 -2.85 17.78
N SER A 41 -6.76 -3.88 17.31
CA SER A 41 -5.32 -3.81 17.06
C SER A 41 -5.04 -3.54 15.58
N VAL A 42 -4.12 -2.61 15.31
CA VAL A 42 -3.54 -2.38 13.99
C VAL A 42 -2.07 -2.75 14.04
N GLU A 43 -1.68 -3.80 13.33
CA GLU A 43 -0.28 -4.18 13.19
C GLU A 43 0.34 -3.44 11.99
N VAL A 44 1.53 -2.87 12.17
CA VAL A 44 2.20 -2.11 11.12
C VAL A 44 3.39 -2.90 10.58
N ARG A 45 3.44 -3.09 9.27
CA ARG A 45 4.59 -3.66 8.57
C ARG A 45 5.14 -2.67 7.57
N GLN A 46 6.45 -2.54 7.53
CA GLN A 46 7.12 -1.65 6.57
C GLN A 46 7.90 -2.46 5.56
N THR A 47 7.87 -1.99 4.32
CA THR A 47 8.84 -2.37 3.29
C THR A 47 9.68 -1.15 2.93
N HIS A 48 10.61 -1.31 1.98
CA HIS A 48 11.39 -0.20 1.45
C HIS A 48 10.52 0.92 0.85
N ILE A 49 9.37 0.58 0.26
CA ILE A 49 8.54 1.52 -0.52
C ILE A 49 7.09 1.64 -0.02
N SER A 50 6.71 0.94 1.04
CA SER A 50 5.32 0.97 1.54
C SER A 50 5.23 0.76 3.04
N VAL A 51 4.11 1.21 3.60
CA VAL A 51 3.64 0.87 4.94
C VAL A 51 2.34 0.08 4.78
N VAL A 52 2.20 -1.03 5.49
CA VAL A 52 1.02 -1.90 5.49
C VAL A 52 0.42 -1.90 6.89
N PHE A 53 -0.84 -1.50 7.00
CA PHE A 53 -1.62 -1.55 8.22
C PHE A 53 -2.53 -2.78 8.17
N LEU A 54 -2.32 -3.71 9.09
CA LEU A 54 -3.02 -4.99 9.16
C LEU A 54 -4.04 -4.95 10.29
N THR A 55 -5.32 -5.04 9.92
CA THR A 55 -6.44 -5.17 10.85
C THR A 55 -6.79 -6.65 11.02
N ARG A 56 -7.96 -6.98 11.58
CA ARG A 56 -8.39 -8.38 11.69
C ARG A 56 -8.53 -9.07 10.33
N ASP A 57 -9.15 -8.39 9.37
CA ASP A 57 -9.64 -8.95 8.11
C ASP A 57 -9.18 -8.16 6.87
N ARG A 58 -8.57 -6.98 7.08
CA ARG A 58 -8.09 -6.11 6.01
C ARG A 58 -6.61 -5.79 6.14
N ALA A 59 -6.00 -5.47 5.01
CA ALA A 59 -4.67 -4.88 4.90
C ALA A 59 -4.78 -3.61 4.08
N TYR A 60 -4.26 -2.49 4.61
CA TYR A 60 -4.21 -1.20 3.93
C TYR A 60 -2.76 -0.90 3.60
N LYS A 61 -2.41 -0.87 2.31
CA LYS A 61 -1.06 -0.59 1.86
C LYS A 61 -0.96 0.84 1.32
N VAL A 62 -0.08 1.63 1.92
CA VAL A 62 0.22 3.00 1.52
C VAL A 62 1.64 3.07 0.97
N LYS A 63 1.81 3.70 -0.18
CA LYS A 63 3.12 3.90 -0.81
C LYS A 63 3.87 5.04 -0.11
N LYS A 64 5.14 4.84 0.23
CA LYS A 64 5.98 5.88 0.84
C LYS A 64 6.32 6.94 -0.22
N PRO A 65 6.48 8.22 0.16
CA PRO A 65 6.84 9.29 -0.78
C PRO A 65 8.34 9.23 -1.12
N VAL A 66 8.76 8.16 -1.79
CA VAL A 66 10.16 7.86 -2.10
C VAL A 66 10.39 7.76 -3.61
N GLN A 67 11.62 8.07 -4.02
CA GLN A 67 12.10 7.79 -5.37
C GLN A 67 13.27 6.82 -5.28
N LEU A 68 13.15 5.67 -5.96
CA LEU A 68 14.22 4.70 -6.13
C LEU A 68 14.59 4.65 -7.61
N TRP A 69 15.78 5.15 -7.94
CA TRP A 69 16.27 5.26 -9.31
C TRP A 69 16.20 3.93 -10.06
N GLY A 70 15.60 3.97 -11.26
CA GLY A 70 15.41 2.79 -12.11
C GLY A 70 14.33 1.81 -11.65
N LEU A 71 13.58 2.11 -10.58
CA LEU A 71 12.55 1.23 -10.04
C LEU A 71 11.19 1.92 -9.88
N VAL A 72 11.11 2.97 -9.06
CA VAL A 72 9.84 3.65 -8.74
C VAL A 72 10.04 5.15 -8.47
N ASP A 73 9.02 5.93 -8.82
CA ASP A 73 8.90 7.34 -8.43
C ASP A 73 7.52 7.54 -7.79
N TYR A 74 7.52 7.67 -6.46
CA TYR A 74 6.32 7.86 -5.63
C TYR A 74 6.33 9.24 -4.96
N THR A 75 7.06 10.22 -5.48
CA THR A 75 7.18 11.56 -4.85
C THR A 75 5.86 12.35 -4.92
N ASP A 76 5.17 12.28 -6.06
CA ASP A 76 3.88 12.93 -6.30
C ASP A 76 2.69 12.11 -5.73
N PRO A 77 1.83 12.70 -4.87
CA PRO A 77 0.63 12.03 -4.37
C PRO A 77 -0.35 11.58 -5.46
N GLU A 78 -0.54 12.36 -6.52
CA GLU A 78 -1.49 11.99 -7.58
C GLU A 78 -0.97 10.76 -8.34
N ARG A 79 0.32 10.76 -8.67
CA ARG A 79 1.00 9.58 -9.20
C ARG A 79 0.87 8.36 -8.27
N ARG A 80 1.02 8.52 -6.95
CA ARG A 80 0.83 7.41 -6.00
C ARG A 80 -0.59 6.87 -6.05
N ARG A 81 -1.61 7.73 -6.16
CA ARG A 81 -3.01 7.33 -6.34
C ARG A 81 -3.20 6.49 -7.60
N GLN A 82 -2.75 6.97 -8.76
CA GLN A 82 -2.84 6.21 -10.01
C GLN A 82 -2.13 4.85 -9.90
N LEU A 83 -0.95 4.81 -9.30
CA LEU A 83 -0.21 3.56 -9.11
C LEU A 83 -0.90 2.58 -8.15
N CYS A 84 -1.70 3.07 -7.19
CA CYS A 84 -2.55 2.21 -6.35
C CYS A 84 -3.69 1.60 -7.18
N GLU A 85 -4.30 2.36 -8.08
CA GLU A 85 -5.36 1.89 -8.98
C GLU A 85 -4.82 0.88 -10.00
N ASP A 86 -3.65 1.15 -10.58
CA ASP A 86 -2.94 0.25 -11.48
C ASP A 86 -2.59 -1.06 -10.75
N GLU A 87 -2.11 -0.97 -9.51
CA GLU A 87 -1.79 -2.13 -8.69
C GLU A 87 -3.03 -3.03 -8.49
N VAL A 88 -4.17 -2.44 -8.13
CA VAL A 88 -5.44 -3.18 -7.98
C VAL A 88 -5.82 -3.83 -9.31
N THR A 89 -5.78 -3.07 -10.40
CA THR A 89 -6.16 -3.54 -11.74
C THR A 89 -5.29 -4.70 -12.21
N LEU A 90 -3.98 -4.60 -12.00
CA LEU A 90 -3.01 -5.63 -12.39
C LEU A 90 -3.16 -6.88 -11.52
N ASN A 91 -3.21 -6.72 -10.21
CA ASN A 91 -3.18 -7.87 -9.30
C ASN A 91 -4.52 -8.62 -9.26
N ARG A 92 -5.65 -7.96 -9.54
CA ARG A 92 -6.95 -8.64 -9.67
C ARG A 92 -6.98 -9.73 -10.74
N ARG A 93 -6.10 -9.66 -11.75
CA ARG A 93 -5.97 -10.71 -12.78
C ARG A 93 -5.58 -12.07 -12.20
N LEU A 94 -4.82 -12.06 -11.09
CA LEU A 94 -4.36 -13.27 -10.39
C LEU A 94 -5.02 -13.48 -9.03
N ALA A 95 -5.61 -12.43 -8.46
CA ALA A 95 -6.09 -12.41 -7.07
C ALA A 95 -7.32 -11.50 -6.89
N ALA A 96 -8.35 -11.68 -7.71
CA ALA A 96 -9.55 -10.85 -7.73
C ALA A 96 -10.19 -10.67 -6.33
N ASP A 97 -10.30 -11.75 -5.56
CA ASP A 97 -10.94 -11.74 -4.23
C ASP A 97 -10.06 -11.12 -3.14
N LEU A 98 -8.76 -10.92 -3.40
CA LEU A 98 -7.83 -10.34 -2.42
C LEU A 98 -7.73 -8.83 -2.54
N TYR A 99 -7.86 -8.25 -3.73
CA TYR A 99 -7.71 -6.81 -3.97
C TYR A 99 -9.07 -6.12 -4.04
N LEU A 100 -9.45 -5.43 -2.96
CA LEU A 100 -10.78 -4.87 -2.78
C LEU A 100 -10.96 -3.49 -3.43
N GLY A 101 -9.87 -2.76 -3.65
CA GLY A 101 -9.88 -1.47 -4.31
C GLY A 101 -8.86 -0.52 -3.74
N THR A 102 -9.05 0.76 -4.04
CA THR A 102 -8.32 1.88 -3.44
C THR A 102 -9.24 2.67 -2.55
N VAL A 103 -8.68 3.29 -1.51
CA VAL A 103 -9.39 4.22 -0.62
C VAL A 103 -8.56 5.49 -0.43
N PRO A 104 -9.18 6.68 -0.44
CA PRO A 104 -8.48 7.92 -0.15
C PRO A 104 -8.00 7.95 1.30
N ILE A 105 -6.84 8.57 1.52
CA ILE A 105 -6.39 9.01 2.83
C ILE A 105 -6.64 10.51 2.89
N VAL A 106 -7.39 10.92 3.90
CA VAL A 106 -7.82 12.31 4.10
C VAL A 106 -7.22 12.89 5.36
N GLU A 107 -7.06 14.20 5.38
CA GLU A 107 -6.70 14.95 6.57
C GLU A 107 -7.96 15.57 7.19
N GLN A 108 -8.29 15.16 8.42
CA GLN A 108 -9.42 15.67 9.18
C GLN A 108 -9.00 15.96 10.63
N GLY A 109 -9.25 17.18 11.10
CA GLY A 109 -8.84 17.60 12.45
C GLY A 109 -7.32 17.52 12.69
N GLY A 110 -6.51 17.73 11.64
CA GLY A 110 -5.05 17.64 11.69
C GLY A 110 -4.47 16.21 11.69
N ARG A 111 -5.33 15.19 11.56
CA ARG A 111 -4.93 13.77 11.54
C ARG A 111 -5.28 13.10 10.24
N LEU A 112 -4.48 12.11 9.87
CA LEU A 112 -4.76 11.26 8.73
C LEU A 112 -5.78 10.17 9.06
N ARG A 113 -6.70 9.90 8.15
CA ARG A 113 -7.70 8.84 8.24
C ARG A 113 -7.98 8.24 6.87
N VAL A 114 -8.37 6.97 6.82
CA VAL A 114 -8.91 6.36 5.61
C VAL A 114 -10.36 6.80 5.45
N TRP A 115 -10.73 7.19 4.23
CA TRP A 115 -12.11 7.52 3.90
C TRP A 115 -12.88 6.27 3.47
N HIS A 116 -13.93 5.94 4.22
CA HIS A 116 -14.84 4.82 3.94
C HIS A 116 -16.22 5.26 3.42
N GLY A 117 -16.35 6.52 2.98
CA GLY A 117 -17.62 7.03 2.44
C GLY A 117 -18.03 6.31 1.14
N PRO A 118 -19.33 6.32 0.80
CA PRO A 118 -19.87 5.62 -0.38
C PRO A 118 -19.46 6.27 -1.71
N SER A 119 -18.89 7.48 -1.67
CA SER A 119 -18.41 8.27 -2.79
C SER A 119 -17.05 8.86 -2.47
N GLU A 120 -16.43 9.49 -3.47
CA GLU A 120 -15.24 10.33 -3.24
C GLU A 120 -15.48 11.33 -2.09
N PRO A 121 -14.42 11.68 -1.34
CA PRO A 121 -14.48 12.70 -0.31
C PRO A 121 -15.05 14.00 -0.88
N PRO A 122 -15.89 14.73 -0.11
CA PRO A 122 -16.32 16.07 -0.45
C PRO A 122 -15.15 16.99 -0.80
N SER A 123 -15.36 17.99 -1.65
CA SER A 123 -14.30 18.89 -2.14
C SER A 123 -13.64 19.74 -1.04
N ASP A 124 -14.30 19.92 0.11
CA ASP A 124 -13.79 20.58 1.30
C ASP A 124 -12.93 19.65 2.19
N VAL A 125 -12.90 18.35 1.90
CA VAL A 125 -12.03 17.38 2.58
C VAL A 125 -10.72 17.24 1.80
N ARG A 126 -9.61 17.54 2.47
CA ARG A 126 -8.28 17.40 1.87
C ARG A 126 -7.88 15.93 1.75
N VAL A 127 -7.81 15.43 0.52
CA VAL A 127 -7.17 14.16 0.19
C VAL A 127 -5.66 14.36 0.17
N VAL A 128 -4.92 13.53 0.90
CA VAL A 128 -3.45 13.61 0.99
C VAL A 128 -2.74 12.46 0.28
N ASP A 129 -3.39 11.31 0.14
CA ASP A 129 -2.83 10.11 -0.48
C ASP A 129 -3.94 9.06 -0.75
N ALA A 130 -3.54 7.85 -1.16
CA ALA A 130 -4.43 6.69 -1.27
C ALA A 130 -3.80 5.42 -0.69
N ALA A 131 -4.65 4.50 -0.25
CA ALA A 131 -4.26 3.16 0.16
C ALA A 131 -4.88 2.10 -0.76
N VAL A 132 -4.14 1.03 -1.05
CA VAL A 132 -4.70 -0.21 -1.60
C VAL A 132 -5.30 -1.02 -0.45
N VAL A 133 -6.56 -1.42 -0.58
CA VAL A 133 -7.26 -2.25 0.40
C VAL A 133 -7.28 -3.69 -0.08
N MET A 134 -6.85 -4.60 0.78
CA MET A 134 -6.80 -6.02 0.52
C MET A 134 -7.45 -6.82 1.65
N VAL A 135 -7.83 -8.07 1.36
CA VAL A 135 -8.11 -9.06 2.41
C VAL A 135 -6.81 -9.40 3.14
N ARG A 136 -6.83 -9.41 4.47
CA ARG A 136 -5.68 -9.88 5.26
C ARG A 136 -5.54 -11.39 5.09
N ILE A 137 -4.40 -11.81 4.57
CA ILE A 137 -4.00 -13.21 4.56
C ILE A 137 -3.37 -13.54 5.92
N PRO A 138 -3.80 -14.63 6.61
CA PRO A 138 -3.15 -15.08 7.83
C PRO A 138 -1.68 -15.40 7.60
N ASP A 139 -0.79 -15.01 8.53
CA ASP A 139 0.66 -15.24 8.36
C ASP A 139 1.02 -16.72 8.17
N VAL A 140 0.25 -17.60 8.81
CA VAL A 140 0.39 -19.07 8.70
C VAL A 140 0.06 -19.59 7.30
N ALA A 141 -0.71 -18.85 6.50
CA ALA A 141 -1.01 -19.20 5.12
C ALA A 141 0.09 -18.76 4.15
N SER A 142 1.05 -17.93 4.60
CA SER A 142 2.21 -17.56 3.77
C SER A 142 3.04 -18.79 3.41
N TRP A 143 3.55 -18.84 2.17
CA TRP A 143 4.41 -19.94 1.74
C TRP A 143 5.66 -20.08 2.61
N ALA A 144 6.23 -18.96 3.09
CA ALA A 144 7.36 -18.99 4.02
C ALA A 144 7.03 -19.72 5.33
N ALA A 145 5.84 -19.50 5.89
CA ALA A 145 5.38 -20.24 7.08
C ALA A 145 5.11 -21.71 6.77
N ARG A 146 4.46 -22.00 5.64
CA ARG A 146 4.15 -23.38 5.21
C ARG A 146 5.39 -24.21 4.91
N VAL A 147 6.42 -23.61 4.32
CA VAL A 147 7.74 -24.26 4.11
C VAL A 147 8.38 -24.59 5.45
N ARG A 148 8.46 -23.63 6.38
CA ARG A 148 9.03 -23.89 7.72
C ARG A 148 8.25 -24.95 8.49
N GLY A 149 6.94 -25.02 8.30
CA GLY A 149 6.06 -26.02 8.91
C GLY A 149 6.03 -27.38 8.21
N GLY A 150 6.65 -27.53 7.03
CA GLY A 150 6.60 -28.79 6.26
C GLY A 150 5.25 -29.08 5.59
N PHE A 151 4.40 -28.06 5.38
CA PHE A 151 3.03 -28.19 4.85
C PHE A 151 2.86 -27.65 3.42
N LEU A 152 3.95 -27.32 2.73
CA LEU A 152 3.91 -26.93 1.32
C LEU A 152 4.21 -28.14 0.45
N ALA A 153 3.24 -28.58 -0.34
CA ALA A 153 3.42 -29.72 -1.23
C ALA A 153 4.10 -29.32 -2.54
N GLY A 154 4.89 -30.22 -3.13
CA GLY A 154 5.59 -29.95 -4.40
C GLY A 154 4.65 -29.56 -5.55
N TRP A 155 3.47 -30.18 -5.62
CA TRP A 155 2.49 -29.87 -6.66
C TRP A 155 1.95 -28.43 -6.59
N GLU A 156 1.92 -27.81 -5.39
CA GLU A 156 1.52 -26.41 -5.24
C GLU A 156 2.55 -25.46 -5.84
N VAL A 157 3.84 -25.82 -5.69
CA VAL A 157 4.96 -25.11 -6.34
C VAL A 157 4.85 -25.21 -7.85
N ASP A 158 4.60 -26.42 -8.37
CA ASP A 158 4.46 -26.64 -9.80
C ASP A 158 3.23 -25.91 -10.37
N ASP A 159 2.11 -25.88 -9.63
CA ASP A 159 0.90 -25.16 -10.04
C ASP A 159 1.14 -23.66 -10.10
N MET A 160 1.78 -23.08 -9.08
CA MET A 160 2.15 -21.67 -9.08
C MET A 160 3.11 -21.33 -10.23
N ALA A 161 4.12 -22.16 -10.46
CA ALA A 161 5.08 -21.94 -11.55
C ALA A 161 4.39 -21.95 -12.92
N ARG A 162 3.46 -22.89 -13.17
CA ARG A 162 2.66 -22.92 -14.41
C ARG A 162 1.80 -21.67 -14.57
N ARG A 163 1.05 -21.28 -13.54
CA ARG A 163 0.21 -20.06 -13.57
C ARG A 163 1.03 -18.82 -13.87
N LEU A 164 2.21 -18.69 -13.25
CA LEU A 164 3.11 -17.57 -13.47
C LEU A 164 3.66 -17.56 -14.89
N ALA A 165 4.07 -18.72 -15.41
CA ALA A 165 4.57 -18.84 -16.78
C ALA A 165 3.49 -18.50 -17.81
N ASP A 166 2.26 -18.97 -17.62
CA ASP A 166 1.15 -18.69 -18.53
C ASP A 166 0.73 -17.22 -18.50
N PHE A 167 0.78 -16.57 -17.32
CA PHE A 167 0.53 -15.14 -17.20
C PHE A 167 1.51 -14.28 -18.00
N HIS A 168 2.78 -14.68 -18.12
CA HIS A 168 3.80 -13.91 -18.86
C HIS A 168 3.85 -14.22 -20.36
N LYS A 169 3.09 -15.21 -20.85
CA LYS A 169 2.99 -15.52 -22.29
C LYS A 169 1.88 -14.72 -22.99
N ALA A 170 0.88 -14.27 -22.24
CA ALA A 170 -0.26 -13.49 -22.72
C ALA A 170 0.08 -12.00 -22.83
#